data_AF-F3NCX9-F1
#
_entry.id   AF-F3NCX9-F1
#
_cell.length_a   1.000
_cell.length_b   1.000
_cell.length_c   1.000
_cell.angle_alpha   90.00
_cell.angle_beta   90.00
_cell.angle_gamma   90.00
#
_symmetry.space_group_name_H-M   'P 1'
#
loop_
_entity.id
_entity.type
_entity.pdbx_description
1 polymer ?
#
loop_
_entity_poly.entity_id
_entity_poly.type
_entity_poly.pdbx_seq_one_letter_code
_entity_poly.pdbx_strand_id
1 'polypeptide(L)'
;MSTTAETATALHGTARPATDEERGAVRAVLARHGTPLPEDSVSVVFAYPGHGVGERHPRLSGCTSQMLLLSTAAGELTRLGITVAAASTEPPEKHAHLGALARSVARFDERDAARVPHTDLDEGRHLERWTMVLGGERDGLLVTGITDSVAHTRAVIDLLTADRLRAWARAAGADPAAAGAGVRATYANGADSVGIVAFEAGLPLVAKVGPRAVIDAETAFVREVNGTLGAQGDPPLFPVLHGVHLEGAQATSLMEQVEPLTLDHVVFEDKARFRLAQDAVPALEPHLGLLRSLHTSTRRPRRPTVADYLYRERFHAVVEHEGFLGTFRSFFPGWDRTALLGADVVLPGGLRTPGYTALARELDGRAPALLPDSGCLVHGDVHLKNMLRRADGSPVFVDPRTVWDGRDRPDAGFGDPAYDFATLLHSALPMSGLLQAVEEGTGEALLPALPPAPEHGPLDLSGLTTPFTVDPALARLEERFLAALGPDDGAPLLRARLYVGAANALAGWLKYERALATPRIWLAVYAYVVWYLDRARKEDV
;
A
#
# COMPACT_ATOMS: atom_id res chain seq x y z
N MET A 1 22.66 -30.93 -10.52
CA MET A 1 23.16 -31.43 -11.82
C MET A 1 22.16 -31.02 -12.90
N SER A 2 22.63 -30.31 -13.93
CA SER A 2 22.02 -30.04 -15.25
C SER A 2 20.56 -29.55 -15.33
N THR A 3 20.28 -28.32 -14.90
CA THR A 3 19.04 -27.58 -15.25
C THR A 3 19.31 -26.21 -15.90
N THR A 4 20.56 -25.80 -16.08
CA THR A 4 20.92 -24.48 -16.62
C THR A 4 20.81 -24.36 -18.14
N ALA A 5 20.75 -25.48 -18.88
CA ALA A 5 20.79 -25.47 -20.34
C ALA A 5 19.41 -25.30 -21.02
N GLU A 6 18.32 -25.76 -20.41
CA GLU A 6 17.01 -25.85 -21.10
C GLU A 6 16.17 -24.56 -21.10
N THR A 7 16.50 -23.56 -20.28
CA THR A 7 15.82 -22.24 -20.32
C THR A 7 16.63 -21.13 -21.00
N ALA A 8 17.92 -21.34 -21.24
CA ALA A 8 18.76 -20.39 -21.97
C ALA A 8 18.46 -20.37 -23.49
N THR A 9 17.77 -21.38 -24.00
CA THR A 9 17.39 -21.55 -25.42
C THR A 9 16.32 -20.57 -25.90
N ALA A 10 15.64 -19.84 -25.02
CA ALA A 10 14.60 -18.87 -25.39
C ALA A 10 15.10 -17.41 -25.50
N LEU A 11 16.33 -17.12 -25.08
CA LEU A 11 16.88 -15.76 -25.16
C LEU A 11 17.39 -15.48 -26.59
N HIS A 12 16.98 -14.36 -27.17
CA HIS A 12 17.31 -14.01 -28.56
C HIS A 12 18.67 -13.30 -28.67
N GLY A 13 19.73 -13.93 -28.14
CA GLY A 13 21.10 -13.41 -28.14
C GLY A 13 22.12 -14.43 -27.62
N THR A 14 23.36 -13.99 -27.41
CA THR A 14 24.45 -14.80 -26.85
C THR A 14 24.57 -14.54 -25.36
N ALA A 15 24.25 -15.54 -24.54
CA ALA A 15 24.39 -15.49 -23.10
C ALA A 15 25.81 -15.87 -22.65
N ARG A 16 26.38 -15.08 -21.73
CA ARG A 16 27.64 -15.38 -21.04
C ARG A 16 27.66 -14.77 -19.64
N PRO A 17 28.57 -15.19 -18.75
CA PRO A 17 28.86 -14.44 -17.53
C PRO A 17 29.45 -13.06 -17.85
N ALA A 18 29.00 -12.04 -17.12
CA ALA A 18 29.61 -10.73 -17.03
C ALA A 18 30.90 -10.82 -16.18
N THR A 19 31.91 -10.06 -16.57
CA THR A 19 33.13 -9.91 -15.77
C THR A 19 32.88 -8.99 -14.56
N ASP A 20 33.75 -9.07 -13.55
CA ASP A 20 33.69 -8.15 -12.39
C ASP A 20 33.82 -6.69 -12.82
N GLU A 21 34.63 -6.42 -13.85
CA GLU A 21 34.78 -5.09 -14.40
C GLU A 21 33.48 -4.58 -15.02
N GLU A 22 32.81 -5.40 -15.83
CA GLU A 22 31.51 -5.05 -16.45
C GLU A 22 30.45 -4.78 -15.37
N ARG A 23 30.34 -5.65 -14.37
CA ARG A 23 29.39 -5.47 -13.26
C ARG A 23 29.68 -4.20 -12.46
N GLY A 24 30.95 -3.97 -12.13
CA GLY A 24 31.40 -2.79 -11.40
C GLY A 24 31.17 -1.49 -12.18
N ALA A 25 31.41 -1.50 -13.51
CA ALA A 25 31.13 -0.37 -14.38
C ALA A 25 29.65 -0.01 -14.40
N VAL A 26 28.77 -1.01 -14.61
CA VAL A 26 27.32 -0.80 -14.65
C VAL A 26 26.79 -0.23 -13.33
N ARG A 27 27.20 -0.79 -12.19
CA ARG A 27 26.79 -0.29 -10.87
C ARG A 27 27.29 1.14 -10.62
N ALA A 28 28.55 1.43 -10.94
CA ALA A 28 29.13 2.75 -10.72
C ALA A 28 28.43 3.83 -11.56
N VAL A 29 28.14 3.55 -12.83
CA VAL A 29 27.45 4.49 -13.72
C VAL A 29 26.02 4.74 -13.25
N LEU A 30 25.27 3.69 -12.95
CA LEU A 30 23.89 3.80 -12.47
C LEU A 30 23.80 4.59 -11.15
N ALA A 31 24.71 4.34 -10.21
CA ALA A 31 24.80 5.11 -8.96
C ALA A 31 25.10 6.60 -9.23
N ARG A 32 26.06 6.91 -10.12
CA ARG A 32 26.42 8.29 -10.49
C ARG A 32 25.26 9.06 -11.14
N HIS A 33 24.35 8.35 -11.81
CA HIS A 33 23.17 8.92 -12.45
C HIS A 33 21.90 8.89 -11.57
N GLY A 34 22.02 8.60 -10.27
CA GLY A 34 20.92 8.68 -9.32
C GLY A 34 19.99 7.45 -9.32
N THR A 35 20.41 6.34 -9.95
CA THR A 35 19.68 5.07 -9.98
C THR A 35 20.55 3.96 -9.38
N PRO A 36 21.03 4.08 -8.12
CA PRO A 36 21.88 3.05 -7.53
C PRO A 36 21.15 1.70 -7.51
N LEU A 37 21.79 0.68 -8.06
CA LEU A 37 21.23 -0.67 -8.04
C LEU A 37 21.45 -1.29 -6.66
N PRO A 38 20.41 -1.83 -6.01
CA PRO A 38 20.56 -2.55 -4.76
C PRO A 38 21.55 -3.73 -4.92
N GLU A 39 22.48 -3.88 -3.99
CA GLU A 39 23.53 -4.92 -4.05
C GLU A 39 22.94 -6.31 -3.77
N ASP A 40 22.00 -6.38 -2.84
CA ASP A 40 21.42 -7.62 -2.32
C ASP A 40 20.03 -7.92 -2.89
N SER A 41 19.68 -7.40 -4.08
CA SER A 41 18.42 -7.77 -4.74
C SER A 41 18.55 -7.81 -6.26
N VAL A 42 17.70 -8.62 -6.90
CA VAL A 42 17.67 -8.77 -8.36
C VAL A 42 17.41 -7.43 -9.05
N SER A 43 18.33 -7.07 -9.92
CA SER A 43 18.24 -5.95 -10.84
C SER A 43 18.45 -6.44 -12.26
N VAL A 44 17.70 -5.89 -13.21
CA VAL A 44 17.92 -6.12 -14.64
C VAL A 44 18.20 -4.79 -15.33
N VAL A 45 19.29 -4.75 -16.10
CA VAL A 45 19.74 -3.58 -16.85
C VAL A 45 19.62 -3.87 -18.33
N PHE A 46 18.85 -3.02 -19.03
CA PHE A 46 18.74 -3.05 -20.48
C PHE A 46 19.55 -1.90 -21.08
N ALA A 47 20.56 -2.23 -21.86
CA ALA A 47 21.36 -1.24 -22.54
C ALA A 47 21.01 -1.14 -24.02
N TYR A 48 21.10 0.08 -24.54
CA TYR A 48 20.89 0.36 -25.94
C TYR A 48 21.75 1.55 -26.41
N PRO A 49 22.16 1.57 -27.69
CA PRO A 49 23.06 2.58 -28.24
C PRO A 49 22.55 4.02 -28.09
N GLY A 50 21.23 4.21 -28.15
CA GLY A 50 20.59 5.52 -28.03
C GLY A 50 19.50 5.76 -29.06
N HIS A 51 18.66 6.77 -28.83
CA HIS A 51 17.59 7.13 -29.75
C HIS A 51 18.18 7.81 -31.01
N GLY A 52 17.70 7.44 -32.20
CA GLY A 52 18.22 7.94 -33.48
C GLY A 52 19.59 7.38 -33.92
N VAL A 53 20.27 6.58 -33.09
CA VAL A 53 21.52 5.90 -33.49
C VAL A 53 21.23 4.83 -34.55
N GLY A 54 20.13 4.09 -34.40
CA GLY A 54 19.72 3.05 -35.35
C GLY A 54 19.32 3.55 -36.74
N GLU A 55 18.94 4.83 -36.87
CA GLU A 55 18.65 5.46 -38.16
C GLU A 55 19.93 5.77 -38.94
N ARG A 56 20.98 6.19 -38.23
CA ARG A 56 22.33 6.44 -38.78
C ARG A 56 23.10 5.14 -39.01
N HIS A 57 22.90 4.16 -38.13
CA HIS A 57 23.60 2.87 -38.14
C HIS A 57 22.57 1.74 -38.08
N PRO A 58 22.10 1.22 -39.23
CA PRO A 58 21.05 0.20 -39.29
C PRO A 58 21.31 -1.05 -38.45
N ARG A 59 22.59 -1.41 -38.24
CA ARG A 59 23.02 -2.53 -37.36
C ARG A 59 22.67 -2.34 -35.87
N LEU A 60 22.33 -1.11 -35.47
CA LEU A 60 21.96 -0.70 -34.11
C LEU A 60 20.47 -0.32 -33.98
N SER A 61 19.65 -0.65 -34.98
CA SER A 61 18.21 -0.36 -35.01
C SER A 61 17.39 -1.23 -34.04
N GLY A 62 16.13 -0.85 -33.80
CA GLY A 62 15.16 -1.64 -33.00
C GLY A 62 15.04 -1.28 -31.51
N CYS A 63 15.66 -0.19 -31.07
CA CYS A 63 15.69 0.20 -29.65
C CYS A 63 14.35 0.78 -29.13
N THR A 64 13.58 1.50 -29.96
CA THR A 64 12.35 2.17 -29.51
C THR A 64 11.28 1.19 -29.03
N SER A 65 10.99 0.13 -29.79
CA SER A 65 9.99 -0.88 -29.41
C SER A 65 10.36 -1.64 -28.14
N GLN A 66 11.66 -1.88 -27.92
CA GLN A 66 12.17 -2.48 -26.70
C GLN A 66 11.93 -1.58 -25.50
N MET A 67 12.23 -0.28 -25.62
CA MET A 67 12.06 0.67 -24.53
C MET A 67 10.59 0.90 -24.17
N LEU A 68 9.69 0.89 -25.16
CA LEU A 68 8.25 0.94 -24.91
C LEU A 68 7.76 -0.31 -24.16
N LEU A 69 8.18 -1.50 -24.60
CA LEU A 69 7.85 -2.75 -23.91
C LEU A 69 8.41 -2.76 -22.47
N LEU A 70 9.65 -2.32 -22.29
CA LEU A 70 10.29 -2.23 -20.98
C LEU A 70 9.55 -1.26 -20.07
N SER A 71 9.12 -0.11 -20.58
CA SER A 71 8.34 0.86 -19.82
C SER A 71 7.00 0.28 -19.33
N THR A 72 6.36 -0.57 -20.14
CA THR A 72 5.12 -1.25 -19.73
C THR A 72 5.40 -2.35 -18.70
N ALA A 73 6.45 -3.15 -18.91
CA ALA A 73 6.77 -4.30 -18.06
C ALA A 73 7.52 -3.94 -16.76
N ALA A 74 8.12 -2.75 -16.68
CA ALA A 74 8.86 -2.32 -15.49
C ALA A 74 7.99 -2.31 -14.25
N GLY A 75 6.71 -1.93 -14.37
CA GLY A 75 5.75 -1.98 -13.27
C GLY A 75 5.48 -3.40 -12.77
N GLU A 76 5.42 -4.38 -13.68
CA GLU A 76 5.21 -5.79 -13.33
C GLU A 76 6.43 -6.37 -12.62
N LEU A 77 7.64 -6.15 -13.15
CA LEU A 77 8.88 -6.57 -12.50
C LEU A 77 9.10 -5.88 -11.16
N THR A 78 8.76 -4.59 -11.05
CA THR A 78 8.84 -3.86 -9.77
C THR A 78 7.92 -4.50 -8.72
N ARG A 79 6.69 -4.90 -9.08
CA ARG A 79 5.79 -5.61 -8.16
C ARG A 79 6.34 -6.97 -7.69
N LEU A 80 7.23 -7.57 -8.46
CA LEU A 80 7.98 -8.77 -8.11
C LEU A 80 9.24 -8.48 -7.28
N GLY A 81 9.47 -7.21 -6.93
CA GLY A 81 10.67 -6.78 -6.20
C GLY A 81 11.94 -6.81 -7.05
N ILE A 82 11.82 -6.73 -8.38
CA ILE A 82 12.93 -6.69 -9.33
C ILE A 82 13.15 -5.25 -9.77
N THR A 83 14.36 -4.73 -9.59
CA THR A 83 14.73 -3.39 -10.04
C THR A 83 14.98 -3.41 -11.54
N VAL A 84 14.34 -2.51 -12.28
CA VAL A 84 14.53 -2.36 -13.73
C VAL A 84 15.27 -1.05 -14.01
N ALA A 85 16.40 -1.14 -14.70
CA ALA A 85 17.19 0.01 -15.11
C ALA A 85 17.48 -0.02 -16.61
N ALA A 86 17.74 1.16 -17.16
CA ALA A 86 18.12 1.33 -18.55
C ALA A 86 19.46 2.07 -18.66
N ALA A 87 20.22 1.76 -19.71
CA ALA A 87 21.52 2.36 -19.98
C ALA A 87 21.63 2.80 -21.44
N SER A 88 22.23 3.97 -21.67
CA SER A 88 22.49 4.46 -23.03
C SER A 88 23.75 5.31 -23.12
N THR A 89 24.34 5.40 -24.31
CA THR A 89 25.40 6.38 -24.62
C THR A 89 24.84 7.77 -24.97
N GLU A 90 23.55 7.87 -25.31
CA GLU A 90 22.91 9.15 -25.62
C GLU A 90 22.43 9.90 -24.35
N PRO A 91 22.31 11.24 -24.39
CA PRO A 91 21.86 12.04 -23.26
C PRO A 91 20.39 11.79 -22.87
N PRO A 92 20.03 11.86 -21.58
CA PRO A 92 18.65 11.71 -21.09
C PRO A 92 17.64 12.65 -21.75
N GLU A 93 18.07 13.84 -22.19
CA GLU A 93 17.22 14.83 -22.84
C GLU A 93 16.62 14.31 -24.16
N LYS A 94 17.33 13.41 -24.85
CA LYS A 94 16.84 12.75 -26.08
C LYS A 94 15.83 11.63 -25.79
N HIS A 95 15.57 11.33 -24.53
CA HIS A 95 14.67 10.27 -24.08
C HIS A 95 13.35 10.78 -23.50
N ALA A 96 13.07 12.09 -23.54
CA ALA A 96 11.87 12.68 -22.94
C ALA A 96 10.53 12.01 -23.35
N HIS A 97 10.46 11.44 -24.55
CA HIS A 97 9.29 10.70 -25.04
C HIS A 97 9.04 9.34 -24.34
N LEU A 98 10.01 8.83 -23.57
CA LEU A 98 9.91 7.58 -22.79
C LEU A 98 9.28 7.79 -21.40
N GLY A 99 8.75 8.98 -21.12
CA GLY A 99 8.01 9.26 -19.89
C GLY A 99 8.85 9.08 -18.63
N ALA A 100 8.33 8.33 -17.65
CA ALA A 100 9.02 8.08 -16.38
C ALA A 100 10.35 7.34 -16.55
N LEU A 101 10.45 6.48 -17.57
CA LEU A 101 11.65 5.69 -17.83
C LEU A 101 12.81 6.54 -18.37
N ALA A 102 12.52 7.70 -18.96
CA ALA A 102 13.53 8.67 -19.38
C ALA A 102 14.41 9.14 -18.22
N ARG A 103 13.85 9.20 -17.00
CA ARG A 103 14.54 9.64 -15.78
C ARG A 103 15.41 8.54 -15.15
N SER A 104 15.27 7.29 -15.59
CA SER A 104 16.02 6.15 -15.08
C SER A 104 17.05 5.59 -16.09
N VAL A 105 17.24 6.25 -17.23
CA VAL A 105 18.30 5.92 -18.18
C VAL A 105 19.63 6.51 -17.70
N ALA A 106 20.59 5.66 -17.33
CA ALA A 106 21.93 6.11 -17.02
C ALA A 106 22.78 6.30 -18.28
N ARG A 107 23.50 7.42 -18.34
CA ARG A 107 24.37 7.74 -19.46
C ARG A 107 25.75 7.12 -19.28
N PHE A 108 26.19 6.36 -20.26
CA PHE A 108 27.57 5.87 -20.37
C PHE A 108 28.35 6.84 -21.25
N ASP A 109 29.42 7.42 -20.71
CA ASP A 109 30.40 8.13 -21.52
C ASP A 109 31.31 7.14 -22.26
N GLU A 110 32.21 7.62 -23.12
CA GLU A 110 33.09 6.73 -23.89
C GLU A 110 34.00 5.86 -23.02
N ARG A 111 34.42 6.37 -21.85
CA ARG A 111 35.28 5.65 -20.92
C ARG A 111 34.51 4.53 -20.23
N ASP A 112 33.27 4.79 -19.83
CA ASP A 112 32.42 3.80 -19.20
C ASP A 112 31.91 2.77 -20.21
N ALA A 113 31.55 3.20 -21.42
CA ALA A 113 31.16 2.33 -22.52
C ALA A 113 32.28 1.35 -22.91
N ALA A 114 33.56 1.76 -22.78
CA ALA A 114 34.72 0.90 -23.03
C ALA A 114 34.75 -0.38 -22.18
N ARG A 115 34.10 -0.34 -21.02
CA ARG A 115 34.17 -1.36 -19.98
C ARG A 115 33.01 -2.36 -20.03
N VAL A 116 32.12 -2.19 -21.00
CA VAL A 116 30.92 -3.01 -21.23
C VAL A 116 30.79 -3.30 -22.74
N PRO A 117 29.89 -4.19 -23.18
CA PRO A 117 29.71 -4.46 -24.61
C PRO A 117 29.35 -3.19 -25.38
N HIS A 118 30.20 -2.85 -26.35
CA HIS A 118 30.14 -1.62 -27.12
C HIS A 118 30.61 -1.85 -28.56
N THR A 119 30.30 -0.89 -29.42
CA THR A 119 30.80 -0.82 -30.78
C THR A 119 31.43 0.56 -31.00
N ASP A 120 32.55 0.57 -31.71
CA ASP A 120 33.19 1.79 -32.16
C ASP A 120 32.64 2.17 -33.55
N LEU A 121 32.17 3.42 -33.66
CA LEU A 121 31.69 4.05 -34.88
C LEU A 121 32.53 5.30 -35.15
N ASP A 122 32.43 5.85 -36.36
CA ASP A 122 33.15 7.07 -36.74
C ASP A 122 32.79 8.27 -35.85
N GLU A 123 31.57 8.26 -35.29
CA GLU A 123 31.03 9.31 -34.42
C GLU A 123 31.34 9.10 -32.93
N GLY A 124 32.00 7.98 -32.57
CA GLY A 124 32.39 7.65 -31.20
C GLY A 124 32.00 6.24 -30.78
N ARG A 125 32.11 6.00 -29.47
CA ARG A 125 31.79 4.71 -28.86
C ARG A 125 30.34 4.64 -28.41
N HIS A 126 29.64 3.60 -28.84
CA HIS A 126 28.23 3.38 -28.51
C HIS A 126 28.02 2.04 -27.81
N LEU A 127 27.09 1.97 -26.86
CA LEU A 127 26.70 0.69 -26.28
C LEU A 127 26.09 -0.21 -27.35
N GLU A 128 26.43 -1.50 -27.29
CA GLU A 128 25.64 -2.52 -27.98
C GLU A 128 24.30 -2.72 -27.26
N ARG A 129 23.37 -3.43 -27.91
CA ARG A 129 22.19 -3.94 -27.22
C ARG A 129 22.60 -5.11 -26.34
N TRP A 130 22.44 -4.96 -25.04
CA TRP A 130 22.67 -6.03 -24.10
C TRP A 130 21.71 -5.97 -22.91
N THR A 131 21.54 -7.12 -22.27
CA THR A 131 20.81 -7.24 -21.00
C THR A 131 21.72 -7.85 -19.97
N MET A 132 21.79 -7.25 -18.79
CA MET A 132 22.54 -7.78 -17.65
C MET A 132 21.60 -8.02 -16.46
N VAL A 133 21.69 -9.19 -15.85
CA VAL A 133 21.03 -9.50 -14.57
C VAL A 133 22.07 -9.45 -13.46
N LEU A 134 21.74 -8.75 -12.38
CA LEU A 134 22.58 -8.56 -11.19
C LEU A 134 21.78 -9.04 -9.97
N GLY A 135 22.38 -9.90 -9.15
CA GLY A 135 21.71 -10.54 -8.02
C GLY A 135 20.88 -11.78 -8.39
N GLY A 136 20.41 -12.51 -7.37
CA GLY A 136 19.58 -13.70 -7.50
C GLY A 136 20.28 -14.92 -8.15
N GLU A 137 19.47 -15.87 -8.64
CA GLU A 137 19.97 -17.13 -9.24
C GLU A 137 20.73 -16.93 -10.55
N ARG A 138 20.62 -15.76 -11.17
CA ARG A 138 21.24 -15.41 -12.45
C ARG A 138 22.22 -14.24 -12.35
N ASP A 139 22.79 -14.01 -11.18
CA ASP A 139 23.78 -12.94 -11.01
C ASP A 139 24.91 -13.05 -12.05
N GLY A 140 25.15 -11.94 -12.74
CA GLY A 140 26.14 -11.85 -13.80
C GLY A 140 25.71 -12.42 -15.13
N LEU A 141 24.45 -12.83 -15.36
CA LEU A 141 23.99 -13.17 -16.70
C LEU A 141 24.05 -11.92 -17.60
N LEU A 142 24.82 -11.99 -18.68
CA LEU A 142 24.90 -10.97 -19.70
C LEU A 142 24.54 -11.56 -21.06
N VAL A 143 23.56 -10.95 -21.73
CA VAL A 143 23.13 -11.32 -23.08
C VAL A 143 23.50 -10.22 -24.05
N THR A 144 24.34 -10.55 -25.03
CA THR A 144 24.78 -9.65 -26.12
C THR A 144 24.30 -10.17 -27.47
N GLY A 145 24.61 -9.45 -28.55
CA GLY A 145 24.28 -9.92 -29.90
C GLY A 145 22.78 -10.14 -30.12
N ILE A 146 21.94 -9.31 -29.49
CA ILE A 146 20.49 -9.47 -29.50
C ILE A 146 19.96 -9.33 -30.93
N THR A 147 19.29 -10.36 -31.44
CA THR A 147 18.79 -10.43 -32.83
C THR A 147 17.36 -9.94 -32.97
N ASP A 148 16.52 -10.18 -31.96
CA ASP A 148 15.15 -9.66 -31.84
C ASP A 148 14.96 -9.03 -30.46
N SER A 149 14.93 -7.70 -30.39
CA SER A 149 14.88 -6.97 -29.13
C SER A 149 13.54 -7.11 -28.40
N VAL A 150 12.43 -7.25 -29.13
CA VAL A 150 11.09 -7.39 -28.53
C VAL A 150 10.94 -8.80 -27.97
N ALA A 151 11.26 -9.82 -28.76
CA ALA A 151 11.20 -11.21 -28.31
C ALA A 151 12.19 -11.47 -27.17
N HIS A 152 13.42 -10.94 -27.25
CA HIS A 152 14.40 -11.00 -26.16
C HIS A 152 13.86 -10.39 -24.86
N THR A 153 13.27 -9.20 -24.93
CA THR A 153 12.79 -8.50 -23.73
C THR A 153 11.65 -9.28 -23.07
N ARG A 154 10.72 -9.84 -23.85
CA ARG A 154 9.68 -10.76 -23.33
C ARG A 154 10.30 -11.99 -22.67
N ALA A 155 11.24 -12.64 -23.35
CA ALA A 155 11.92 -13.82 -22.82
C ALA A 155 12.64 -13.53 -21.49
N VAL A 156 13.27 -12.35 -21.35
CA VAL A 156 13.88 -11.92 -20.08
C VAL A 156 12.84 -11.70 -18.99
N ILE A 157 11.71 -11.04 -19.29
CA ILE A 157 10.63 -10.82 -18.32
C ILE A 157 10.05 -12.15 -17.84
N ASP A 158 9.75 -13.06 -18.76
CA ASP A 158 9.23 -14.41 -18.46
C ASP A 158 10.23 -15.20 -17.62
N LEU A 159 11.52 -15.15 -17.99
CA LEU A 159 12.60 -15.82 -17.28
C LEU A 159 12.72 -15.33 -15.83
N LEU A 160 12.78 -14.01 -15.63
CA LEU A 160 12.93 -13.40 -14.30
C LEU A 160 11.68 -13.62 -13.45
N THR A 161 10.50 -13.58 -14.05
CA THR A 161 9.23 -13.91 -13.38
C THR A 161 9.26 -15.36 -12.92
N ALA A 162 9.59 -16.31 -13.80
CA ALA A 162 9.64 -17.72 -13.46
C ALA A 162 10.71 -18.05 -12.40
N ASP A 163 11.89 -17.43 -12.46
CA ASP A 163 12.91 -17.56 -11.40
C ASP A 163 12.38 -17.04 -10.07
N ARG A 164 11.70 -15.87 -10.06
CA ARG A 164 11.13 -15.28 -8.85
C ARG A 164 10.08 -16.17 -8.23
N LEU A 165 9.12 -16.65 -9.02
CA LEU A 165 8.05 -17.52 -8.51
C LEU A 165 8.60 -18.84 -7.97
N ARG A 166 9.66 -19.39 -8.58
CA ARG A 166 10.36 -20.58 -8.05
C ARG A 166 11.08 -20.32 -6.74
N ALA A 167 11.74 -19.18 -6.60
CA ALA A 167 12.39 -18.78 -5.36
C ALA A 167 11.36 -18.60 -4.23
N TRP A 168 10.21 -18.00 -4.53
CA TRP A 168 9.10 -17.88 -3.60
C TRP A 168 8.46 -19.22 -3.25
N ALA A 169 8.21 -20.10 -4.22
CA ALA A 169 7.73 -21.46 -3.96
C ALA A 169 8.65 -22.19 -2.96
N ARG A 170 9.97 -22.12 -3.18
CA ARG A 170 10.98 -22.69 -2.26
C ARG A 170 10.86 -22.11 -0.86
N ALA A 171 10.74 -20.78 -0.74
CA ALA A 171 10.64 -20.11 0.55
C ALA A 171 9.32 -20.38 1.29
N ALA A 172 8.25 -20.72 0.56
CA ALA A 172 6.97 -21.20 1.11
C ALA A 172 6.98 -22.70 1.49
N GLY A 173 8.10 -23.40 1.29
CA GLY A 173 8.21 -24.84 1.53
C GLY A 173 7.56 -25.72 0.44
N ALA A 174 7.20 -25.15 -0.71
CA ALA A 174 6.69 -25.87 -1.86
C ALA A 174 7.82 -26.33 -2.80
N ASP A 175 7.52 -27.31 -3.66
CA ASP A 175 8.42 -27.72 -4.75
C ASP A 175 8.54 -26.58 -5.78
N PRO A 176 9.75 -26.05 -6.05
CA PRO A 176 9.94 -25.04 -7.08
C PRO A 176 9.44 -25.49 -8.46
N ALA A 177 9.46 -26.78 -8.78
CA ALA A 177 8.94 -27.28 -10.07
C ALA A 177 7.41 -27.14 -10.18
N ALA A 178 6.70 -27.00 -9.06
CA ALA A 178 5.26 -26.77 -9.02
C ALA A 178 4.89 -25.28 -9.14
N ALA A 179 5.87 -24.38 -9.23
CA ALA A 179 5.63 -22.96 -9.46
C ALA A 179 5.02 -22.73 -10.85
N GLY A 180 3.94 -21.96 -10.91
CA GLY A 180 3.34 -21.57 -12.18
C GLY A 180 4.30 -20.75 -13.05
N ALA A 181 4.03 -20.70 -14.36
CA ALA A 181 4.86 -19.95 -15.31
C ALA A 181 4.74 -18.42 -15.19
N GLY A 182 3.76 -17.92 -14.43
CA GLY A 182 3.50 -16.48 -14.31
C GLY A 182 2.56 -16.11 -13.18
N VAL A 183 2.40 -14.80 -12.99
CA VAL A 183 1.49 -14.20 -12.01
C VAL A 183 0.04 -14.44 -12.43
N ARG A 184 -0.79 -14.91 -11.49
CA ARG A 184 -2.23 -15.14 -11.71
C ARG A 184 -3.06 -13.86 -11.55
N ALA A 185 -2.71 -13.04 -10.56
CA ALA A 185 -3.38 -11.79 -10.29
C ALA A 185 -2.44 -10.80 -9.62
N THR A 186 -2.71 -9.51 -9.79
CA THR A 186 -2.03 -8.42 -9.07
C THR A 186 -3.06 -7.64 -8.28
N TYR A 187 -2.75 -7.31 -7.02
CA TYR A 187 -3.65 -6.54 -6.17
C TYR A 187 -3.16 -5.09 -6.04
N ALA A 188 -4.05 -4.21 -5.57
CA ALA A 188 -3.68 -2.85 -5.20
C ALA A 188 -2.67 -2.89 -4.05
N ASN A 189 -1.65 -2.05 -4.11
CA ASN A 189 -0.63 -1.95 -3.08
C ASN A 189 -1.02 -0.89 -2.04
N GLY A 190 -0.86 -1.22 -0.76
CA GLY A 190 -0.91 -0.24 0.34
C GLY A 190 0.34 0.65 0.34
N ALA A 191 0.34 1.68 1.19
CA ALA A 191 1.43 2.67 1.27
C ALA A 191 2.82 2.06 1.53
N ASP A 192 2.87 0.93 2.23
CA ASP A 192 4.11 0.31 2.71
C ASP A 192 4.48 -0.97 1.91
N SER A 193 3.84 -1.20 0.76
CA SER A 193 4.11 -2.36 -0.10
C SER A 193 4.52 -1.97 -1.52
N VAL A 194 5.50 -2.68 -2.05
CA VAL A 194 5.99 -2.53 -3.43
C VAL A 194 5.10 -3.28 -4.41
N GLY A 195 4.63 -4.47 -4.02
CA GLY A 195 3.74 -5.28 -4.86
C GLY A 195 3.04 -6.37 -4.09
N ILE A 196 1.85 -6.74 -4.55
CA ILE A 196 1.08 -7.87 -4.02
C ILE A 196 0.60 -8.68 -5.21
N VAL A 197 1.04 -9.94 -5.30
CA VAL A 197 0.77 -10.80 -6.46
C VAL A 197 0.34 -12.19 -6.03
N ALA A 198 -0.61 -12.78 -6.76
CA ALA A 198 -1.01 -14.18 -6.61
C ALA A 198 -0.27 -15.06 -7.62
N PHE A 199 0.13 -16.26 -7.20
CA PHE A 199 0.79 -17.25 -8.05
C PHE A 199 0.53 -18.67 -7.55
N GLU A 200 0.82 -19.67 -8.38
CA GLU A 200 0.73 -21.08 -8.00
C GLU A 200 2.08 -21.63 -7.59
N ALA A 201 2.09 -22.48 -6.57
CA ALA A 201 3.23 -23.30 -6.18
C ALA A 201 2.76 -24.66 -5.61
N GLY A 202 2.03 -25.43 -6.42
CA GLY A 202 1.29 -26.63 -5.97
C GLY A 202 0.04 -26.32 -5.12
N LEU A 203 -0.02 -25.13 -4.52
CA LEU A 203 -1.20 -24.49 -3.98
C LEU A 203 -1.24 -23.00 -4.36
N PRO A 204 -2.41 -22.34 -4.30
CA PRO A 204 -2.53 -20.91 -4.57
C PRO A 204 -1.94 -20.06 -3.44
N LEU A 205 -0.99 -19.18 -3.76
CA LEU A 205 -0.28 -18.33 -2.82
C LEU A 205 -0.39 -16.85 -3.21
N VAL A 206 -0.23 -15.98 -2.20
CA VAL A 206 -0.04 -14.54 -2.36
C VAL A 206 1.33 -14.14 -1.82
N ALA A 207 2.07 -13.38 -2.62
CA ALA A 207 3.33 -12.76 -2.26
C ALA A 207 3.12 -11.25 -2.06
N LYS A 208 3.38 -10.76 -0.85
CA LYS A 208 3.42 -9.32 -0.53
C LYS A 208 4.88 -8.90 -0.38
N VAL A 209 5.33 -8.02 -1.26
CA VAL A 209 6.70 -7.50 -1.38
C VAL A 209 6.76 -6.12 -0.74
N GLY A 210 7.75 -5.87 0.11
CA GLY A 210 7.92 -4.58 0.77
C GLY A 210 9.29 -4.43 1.45
N PRO A 211 9.54 -3.27 2.09
CA PRO A 211 10.72 -3.07 2.90
C PRO A 211 10.82 -4.14 3.98
N ARG A 212 12.03 -4.68 4.19
CA ARG A 212 12.27 -5.81 5.09
C ARG A 212 11.75 -5.56 6.51
N ALA A 213 12.03 -4.39 7.07
CA ALA A 213 11.58 -4.05 8.42
C ALA A 213 10.05 -4.09 8.57
N VAL A 214 9.31 -3.68 7.53
CA VAL A 214 7.83 -3.70 7.53
C VAL A 214 7.31 -5.12 7.46
N ILE A 215 7.82 -5.92 6.51
CA ILE A 215 7.41 -7.33 6.34
C ILE A 215 7.79 -8.18 7.57
N ASP A 216 8.96 -7.96 8.15
CA ASP A 216 9.40 -8.69 9.36
C ASP A 216 8.46 -8.36 10.54
N ALA A 217 8.09 -7.09 10.73
CA ALA A 217 7.16 -6.69 11.78
C ALA A 217 5.74 -7.26 11.57
N GLU A 218 5.21 -7.16 10.35
CA GLU A 218 3.88 -7.68 10.00
C GLU A 218 3.82 -9.20 10.16
N THR A 219 4.83 -9.93 9.65
CA THR A 219 4.85 -11.40 9.75
C THR A 219 5.06 -11.90 11.18
N ALA A 220 5.82 -11.19 12.00
CA ALA A 220 5.94 -11.49 13.43
C ALA A 220 4.57 -11.36 14.12
N PHE A 221 3.85 -10.26 13.87
CA PHE A 221 2.53 -10.02 14.44
C PHE A 221 1.49 -11.05 13.96
N VAL A 222 1.45 -11.34 12.66
CA VAL A 222 0.56 -12.36 12.07
C VAL A 222 0.81 -13.74 12.71
N ARG A 223 2.08 -14.12 12.89
CA ARG A 223 2.45 -15.38 13.56
C ARG A 223 2.01 -15.42 15.02
N GLU A 224 2.22 -14.35 15.77
CA GLU A 224 1.80 -14.26 17.18
C GLU A 224 0.28 -14.43 17.32
N VAL A 225 -0.49 -13.69 16.51
CA VAL A 225 -1.96 -13.72 16.55
C VAL A 225 -2.50 -15.09 16.15
N ASN A 226 -2.10 -15.61 14.98
CA ASN A 226 -2.58 -16.91 14.52
C ASN A 226 -2.13 -18.05 15.44
N GLY A 227 -0.92 -17.98 16.00
CA GLY A 227 -0.43 -18.94 16.99
C GLY A 227 -1.24 -18.91 18.29
N THR A 228 -1.60 -17.71 18.77
CA THR A 228 -2.40 -17.56 19.99
C THR A 228 -3.81 -18.12 19.82
N LEU A 229 -4.49 -17.80 18.71
CA LEU A 229 -5.82 -18.34 18.40
C LEU A 229 -5.77 -19.86 18.19
N GLY A 230 -4.80 -20.35 17.43
CA GLY A 230 -4.62 -21.77 17.16
C GLY A 230 -4.37 -22.59 18.43
N ALA A 231 -3.63 -22.06 19.41
CA ALA A 231 -3.40 -22.72 20.69
C ALA A 231 -4.69 -22.93 21.52
N GLN A 232 -5.77 -22.20 21.19
CA GLN A 232 -7.08 -22.27 21.83
C GLN A 232 -8.11 -23.02 20.98
N GLY A 233 -7.72 -23.48 19.78
CA GLY A 233 -8.62 -24.13 18.83
C GLY A 233 -9.48 -23.15 18.01
N ASP A 234 -9.21 -21.85 18.09
CA ASP A 234 -9.86 -20.84 17.26
C ASP A 234 -9.25 -20.81 15.85
N PRO A 235 -10.03 -20.45 14.82
CA PRO A 235 -9.51 -20.30 13.45
C PRO A 235 -8.52 -19.12 13.36
N PRO A 236 -7.58 -19.15 12.40
CA PRO A 236 -6.61 -18.07 12.21
C PRO A 236 -7.29 -16.78 11.73
N LEU A 237 -6.91 -15.65 12.34
CA LEU A 237 -7.38 -14.32 11.99
C LEU A 237 -6.89 -13.88 10.60
N PHE A 238 -5.62 -14.15 10.31
CA PHE A 238 -4.93 -13.78 9.08
C PHE A 238 -4.73 -14.98 8.15
N PRO A 239 -4.42 -14.75 6.86
CA PRO A 239 -3.97 -15.82 5.97
C PRO A 239 -2.82 -16.62 6.59
N VAL A 240 -2.85 -17.93 6.40
CA VAL A 240 -1.74 -18.81 6.80
C VAL A 240 -0.44 -18.37 6.14
N LEU A 241 0.56 -18.05 6.95
CA LEU A 241 1.90 -17.67 6.49
C LEU A 241 2.73 -18.93 6.21
N HIS A 242 3.07 -19.15 4.95
CA HIS A 242 3.89 -20.29 4.50
C HIS A 242 5.39 -20.02 4.59
N GLY A 243 5.80 -18.75 4.47
CA GLY A 243 7.22 -18.40 4.52
C GLY A 243 7.51 -16.93 4.33
N VAL A 244 8.80 -16.59 4.45
CA VAL A 244 9.33 -15.25 4.13
C VAL A 244 10.57 -15.42 3.28
N HIS A 245 10.62 -14.73 2.14
CA HIS A 245 11.80 -14.63 1.30
C HIS A 245 12.51 -13.31 1.58
N LEU A 246 13.82 -13.36 1.86
CA LEU A 246 14.63 -12.19 2.22
C LEU A 246 15.59 -11.85 1.09
N GLU A 247 15.68 -10.56 0.75
CA GLU A 247 16.55 -10.06 -0.32
C GLU A 247 17.03 -8.65 0.01
N GLY A 248 18.18 -8.56 0.68
CA GLY A 248 18.74 -7.26 1.09
C GLY A 248 17.83 -6.49 2.04
N ALA A 249 17.50 -5.25 1.62
CA ALA A 249 16.57 -4.37 2.32
C ALA A 249 15.09 -4.64 2.02
N GLN A 250 14.79 -5.64 1.17
CA GLN A 250 13.45 -6.07 0.81
C GLN A 250 13.15 -7.44 1.42
N ALA A 251 11.87 -7.70 1.67
CA ALA A 251 11.38 -9.03 1.98
C ALA A 251 10.04 -9.29 1.27
N THR A 252 9.68 -10.57 1.19
CA THR A 252 8.40 -11.03 0.66
C THR A 252 7.77 -12.01 1.62
N SER A 253 6.61 -11.66 2.18
CA SER A 253 5.78 -12.61 2.92
C SER A 253 4.94 -13.44 1.96
N LEU A 254 4.89 -14.75 2.19
CA LEU A 254 4.23 -15.73 1.34
C LEU A 254 3.09 -16.38 2.12
N MET A 255 1.87 -16.14 1.70
CA MET A 255 0.64 -16.48 2.42
C MET A 255 -0.31 -17.29 1.55
N GLU A 256 -1.24 -18.02 2.18
CA GLU A 256 -2.36 -18.64 1.46
C GLU A 256 -3.11 -17.58 0.64
N GLN A 257 -3.55 -17.93 -0.57
CA GLN A 257 -4.45 -17.06 -1.31
C GLN A 257 -5.88 -17.21 -0.78
N VAL A 258 -6.49 -16.09 -0.42
CA VAL A 258 -7.90 -15.99 -0.02
C VAL A 258 -8.74 -15.43 -1.16
N GLU A 259 -10.08 -15.50 -1.06
CA GLU A 259 -10.93 -14.92 -2.10
C GLU A 259 -10.74 -13.40 -2.13
N PRO A 260 -10.55 -12.79 -3.30
CA PRO A 260 -10.21 -11.37 -3.40
C PRO A 260 -11.42 -10.44 -3.21
N LEU A 261 -12.63 -11.01 -3.10
CA LEU A 261 -13.84 -10.22 -2.89
C LEU A 261 -13.89 -9.75 -1.43
N THR A 262 -13.72 -8.44 -1.24
CA THR A 262 -13.79 -7.85 0.10
C THR A 262 -15.24 -7.64 0.54
N LEU A 263 -15.47 -7.51 1.85
CA LEU A 263 -16.81 -7.33 2.40
C LEU A 263 -17.46 -5.99 2.01
N ASP A 264 -16.70 -5.03 1.50
CA ASP A 264 -17.28 -3.77 1.01
C ASP A 264 -18.24 -3.96 -0.18
N HIS A 265 -18.17 -5.09 -0.89
CA HIS A 265 -19.12 -5.47 -1.95
C HIS A 265 -20.39 -6.15 -1.43
N VAL A 266 -20.37 -6.60 -0.18
CA VAL A 266 -21.46 -7.36 0.45
C VAL A 266 -22.28 -6.48 1.40
N VAL A 267 -21.60 -5.56 2.09
CA VAL A 267 -22.17 -4.78 3.21
C VAL A 267 -22.99 -3.58 2.76
N PHE A 268 -22.80 -3.10 1.53
CA PHE A 268 -23.52 -1.94 0.99
C PHE A 268 -24.64 -2.37 0.04
N GLU A 269 -25.83 -1.77 0.18
CA GLU A 269 -26.87 -1.83 -0.84
C GLU A 269 -26.63 -0.79 -1.95
N ASP A 270 -26.08 0.37 -1.57
CA ASP A 270 -25.73 1.47 -2.47
C ASP A 270 -24.55 2.25 -1.87
N LYS A 271 -23.34 1.81 -2.22
CA LYS A 271 -22.09 2.38 -1.69
C LYS A 271 -21.88 3.84 -2.16
N ALA A 272 -22.35 4.21 -3.35
CA ALA A 272 -22.28 5.58 -3.87
C ALA A 272 -23.18 6.55 -3.08
N ARG A 273 -24.26 6.03 -2.48
CA ARG A 273 -25.13 6.78 -1.56
C ARG A 273 -24.82 6.53 -0.08
N PHE A 274 -23.73 5.84 0.24
CA PHE A 274 -23.32 5.54 1.61
C PHE A 274 -24.38 4.74 2.40
N ARG A 275 -25.13 3.86 1.72
CA ARG A 275 -26.20 3.07 2.34
C ARG A 275 -25.78 1.63 2.57
N LEU A 276 -25.79 1.24 3.84
CA LEU A 276 -25.57 -0.15 4.25
C LEU A 276 -26.80 -1.00 3.94
N ALA A 277 -26.57 -2.23 3.53
CA ALA A 277 -27.65 -3.20 3.34
C ALA A 277 -28.33 -3.53 4.67
N GLN A 278 -29.61 -3.93 4.64
CA GLN A 278 -30.35 -4.25 5.86
C GLN A 278 -29.72 -5.40 6.66
N ASP A 279 -29.09 -6.34 5.96
CA ASP A 279 -28.39 -7.53 6.44
C ASP A 279 -26.87 -7.33 6.60
N ALA A 280 -26.39 -6.08 6.56
CA ALA A 280 -24.97 -5.75 6.79
C ALA A 280 -24.41 -6.35 8.09
N VAL A 281 -25.16 -6.27 9.20
CA VAL A 281 -24.74 -6.84 10.49
C VAL A 281 -24.61 -8.37 10.41
N PRO A 282 -25.65 -9.13 9.99
CA PRO A 282 -25.50 -10.56 9.72
C PRO A 282 -24.32 -10.93 8.81
N ALA A 283 -24.06 -10.13 7.77
CA ALA A 283 -22.97 -10.38 6.83
C ALA A 283 -21.57 -10.21 7.47
N LEU A 284 -21.45 -9.32 8.47
CA LEU A 284 -20.22 -9.05 9.22
C LEU A 284 -20.01 -9.99 10.42
N GLU A 285 -21.08 -10.62 10.93
CA GLU A 285 -21.06 -11.38 12.17
C GLU A 285 -19.94 -12.46 12.27
N PRO A 286 -19.63 -13.24 11.21
CA PRO A 286 -18.50 -14.18 11.27
C PRO A 286 -17.17 -13.50 11.61
N HIS A 287 -16.90 -12.34 11.01
CA HIS A 287 -15.69 -11.56 11.24
C HIS A 287 -15.69 -10.90 12.62
N LEU A 288 -16.83 -10.36 13.06
CA LEU A 288 -16.97 -9.78 14.40
C LEU A 288 -16.77 -10.86 15.49
N GLY A 289 -17.27 -12.07 15.25
CA GLY A 289 -17.04 -13.23 16.11
C GLY A 289 -15.55 -13.55 16.27
N LEU A 290 -14.81 -13.54 15.16
CA LEU A 290 -13.37 -13.81 15.15
C LEU A 290 -12.54 -12.72 15.84
N LEU A 291 -12.88 -11.44 15.65
CA LEU A 291 -12.27 -10.34 16.40
C LEU A 291 -12.52 -10.47 17.90
N ARG A 292 -13.75 -10.82 18.29
CA ARG A 292 -14.08 -11.05 19.70
C ARG A 292 -13.26 -12.19 20.31
N SER A 293 -13.03 -13.28 19.56
CA SER A 293 -12.12 -14.36 20.00
C SER A 293 -10.73 -13.79 20.25
N LEU A 294 -10.15 -13.05 19.29
CA LEU A 294 -8.84 -12.40 19.48
C LEU A 294 -8.80 -11.53 20.74
N HIS A 295 -9.75 -10.60 20.87
CA HIS A 295 -9.78 -9.62 21.95
C HIS A 295 -9.88 -10.30 23.32
N THR A 296 -10.76 -11.30 23.44
CA THR A 296 -10.98 -12.04 24.70
C THR A 296 -9.74 -12.86 25.06
N SER A 297 -9.16 -13.54 24.09
CA SER A 297 -8.06 -14.48 24.27
C SER A 297 -6.71 -13.82 24.56
N THR A 298 -6.56 -12.56 24.17
CA THR A 298 -5.31 -11.80 24.33
C THR A 298 -5.43 -10.67 25.34
N ARG A 299 -6.56 -10.58 26.05
CA ARG A 299 -6.80 -9.53 27.04
C ARG A 299 -5.78 -9.56 28.17
N ARG A 300 -5.24 -8.40 28.52
CA ARG A 300 -4.29 -8.21 29.63
C ARG A 300 -4.75 -7.02 30.48
N PRO A 301 -4.68 -7.11 31.83
CA PRO A 301 -5.10 -6.05 32.75
C PRO A 301 -4.01 -4.95 32.84
N ARG A 302 -3.67 -4.37 31.70
CA ARG A 302 -2.77 -3.23 31.60
C ARG A 302 -3.21 -2.31 30.47
N ARG A 303 -3.03 -1.01 30.66
CA ARG A 303 -3.26 0.00 29.62
C ARG A 303 -2.29 -0.20 28.44
N PRO A 304 -2.79 -0.15 27.18
CA PRO A 304 -1.95 -0.11 26.00
C PRO A 304 -1.13 1.19 25.93
N THR A 305 0.15 1.11 25.57
CA THR A 305 0.97 2.34 25.48
C THR A 305 0.57 3.23 24.31
N VAL A 306 -0.06 2.64 23.28
CA VAL A 306 -0.56 3.36 22.10
C VAL A 306 -1.87 4.12 22.36
N ALA A 307 -2.59 3.83 23.44
CA ALA A 307 -3.92 4.39 23.65
C ALA A 307 -3.90 5.93 23.72
N ASP A 308 -2.98 6.52 24.49
CA ASP A 308 -2.86 7.99 24.58
C ASP A 308 -2.47 8.61 23.24
N TYR A 309 -1.70 7.90 22.42
CA TYR A 309 -1.41 8.35 21.06
C TYR A 309 -2.68 8.44 20.21
N LEU A 310 -3.47 7.37 20.16
CA LEU A 310 -4.67 7.27 19.31
C LEU A 310 -5.81 8.16 19.80
N TYR A 311 -6.00 8.29 21.11
CA TYR A 311 -7.09 9.10 21.67
C TYR A 311 -6.75 10.59 21.82
N ARG A 312 -5.48 10.99 21.65
CA ARG A 312 -5.07 12.39 21.91
C ARG A 312 -3.95 12.87 20.99
N GLU A 313 -2.74 12.36 21.18
CA GLU A 313 -1.53 12.96 20.57
C GLU A 313 -1.58 12.98 19.04
N ARG A 314 -2.18 11.97 18.42
CA ARG A 314 -2.20 11.79 16.97
C ARG A 314 -2.98 12.89 16.24
N PHE A 315 -4.00 13.48 16.85
CA PHE A 315 -4.73 14.61 16.25
C PHE A 315 -3.81 15.83 16.07
N HIS A 316 -2.88 16.06 17.00
CA HIS A 316 -1.88 17.11 16.85
C HIS A 316 -0.73 16.70 15.91
N ALA A 317 -0.32 15.42 15.97
CA ALA A 317 0.79 14.92 15.16
C ALA A 317 0.48 14.88 13.65
N VAL A 318 -0.75 14.49 13.27
CA VAL A 318 -1.13 14.30 11.86
C VAL A 318 -1.11 15.62 11.08
N VAL A 319 -1.61 16.71 11.66
CA VAL A 319 -1.68 18.01 10.96
C VAL A 319 -0.31 18.65 10.74
N GLU A 320 0.71 18.20 11.49
CA GLU A 320 2.11 18.58 11.34
C GLU A 320 2.93 17.56 10.53
N HIS A 321 2.35 16.43 10.16
CA HIS A 321 3.01 15.40 9.35
C HIS A 321 3.27 15.92 7.93
N GLU A 322 4.46 15.63 7.37
CA GLU A 322 4.85 16.13 6.04
C GLU A 322 3.86 15.77 4.92
N GLY A 323 3.32 14.54 4.96
CA GLY A 323 2.26 14.10 4.04
C GLY A 323 0.99 14.95 4.12
N PHE A 324 0.56 15.38 5.31
CA PHE A 324 -0.58 16.27 5.48
C PHE A 324 -0.25 17.66 4.90
N LEU A 325 0.90 18.20 5.28
CA LEU A 325 1.37 19.50 4.79
C LEU A 325 1.50 19.54 3.26
N GLY A 326 2.04 18.48 2.67
CA GLY A 326 2.16 18.30 1.22
C GLY A 326 0.79 18.25 0.55
N THR A 327 -0.10 17.38 1.06
CA THR A 327 -1.46 17.22 0.54
C THR A 327 -2.23 18.54 0.61
N PHE A 328 -2.18 19.25 1.75
CA PHE A 328 -2.86 20.53 1.93
C PHE A 328 -2.37 21.60 0.94
N ARG A 329 -1.05 21.75 0.79
CA ARG A 329 -0.47 22.71 -0.17
C ARG A 329 -0.84 22.39 -1.62
N SER A 330 -0.93 21.10 -1.97
CA SER A 330 -1.34 20.65 -3.29
C SER A 330 -2.81 20.99 -3.57
N PHE A 331 -3.69 20.68 -2.62
CA PHE A 331 -5.13 20.80 -2.79
C PHE A 331 -5.70 22.20 -2.59
N PHE A 332 -5.07 23.02 -1.75
CA PHE A 332 -5.57 24.35 -1.37
C PHE A 332 -4.49 25.43 -1.49
N PRO A 333 -3.97 25.69 -2.70
CA PRO A 333 -2.97 26.72 -2.91
C PRO A 333 -3.52 28.09 -2.49
N GLY A 334 -2.80 28.77 -1.59
CA GLY A 334 -3.16 30.10 -1.08
C GLY A 334 -4.10 30.09 0.13
N TRP A 335 -4.59 28.94 0.59
CA TRP A 335 -5.37 28.86 1.83
C TRP A 335 -4.47 28.84 3.06
N ASP A 336 -4.92 29.48 4.14
CA ASP A 336 -4.28 29.36 5.45
C ASP A 336 -4.77 28.10 6.18
N ARG A 337 -3.83 27.19 6.46
CA ARG A 337 -4.08 25.93 7.18
C ARG A 337 -4.67 26.16 8.57
N THR A 338 -4.11 27.11 9.31
CA THR A 338 -4.55 27.43 10.68
C THR A 338 -5.96 28.00 10.65
N ALA A 339 -6.27 28.86 9.67
CA ALA A 339 -7.61 29.38 9.48
C ALA A 339 -8.62 28.26 9.17
N LEU A 340 -8.28 27.33 8.26
CA LEU A 340 -9.15 26.19 7.93
C LEU A 340 -9.38 25.26 9.12
N LEU A 341 -8.34 24.88 9.84
CA LEU A 341 -8.45 23.96 10.99
C LEU A 341 -9.17 24.63 12.18
N GLY A 342 -9.07 25.96 12.29
CA GLY A 342 -9.72 26.75 13.34
C GLY A 342 -11.16 27.14 13.06
N ALA A 343 -11.60 27.16 11.80
CA ALA A 343 -12.95 27.57 11.42
C ALA A 343 -14.01 26.56 11.87
N ASP A 344 -15.12 27.06 12.41
CA ASP A 344 -16.35 26.28 12.56
C ASP A 344 -16.78 25.71 11.22
N VAL A 345 -17.34 24.51 11.21
CA VAL A 345 -17.78 23.84 9.99
C VAL A 345 -19.30 23.82 9.93
N VAL A 346 -19.87 24.23 8.80
CA VAL A 346 -21.30 24.10 8.51
C VAL A 346 -21.48 22.89 7.61
N LEU A 347 -22.18 21.88 8.12
CA LEU A 347 -22.46 20.61 7.45
C LEU A 347 -23.86 20.63 6.79
N PRO A 348 -24.17 19.65 5.92
CA PRO A 348 -25.49 19.49 5.33
C PRO A 348 -26.62 19.54 6.37
N GLY A 349 -27.74 20.15 6.00
CA GLY A 349 -28.85 20.41 6.92
C GLY A 349 -28.63 21.59 7.88
N GLY A 350 -27.54 22.36 7.70
CA GLY A 350 -27.24 23.54 8.51
C GLY A 350 -26.63 23.21 9.88
N LEU A 351 -26.21 21.96 10.10
CA LEU A 351 -25.55 21.54 11.33
C LEU A 351 -24.21 22.26 11.46
N ARG A 352 -24.02 23.04 12.53
CA ARG A 352 -22.76 23.73 12.80
C ARG A 352 -21.97 22.99 13.88
N THR A 353 -20.73 22.65 13.58
CA THR A 353 -19.79 22.00 14.51
C THR A 353 -18.57 22.88 14.74
N PRO A 354 -17.93 22.84 15.92
CA PRO A 354 -16.65 23.50 16.11
C PRO A 354 -15.58 22.98 15.14
N GLY A 355 -14.56 23.80 14.85
CA GLY A 355 -13.43 23.41 14.01
C GLY A 355 -12.53 22.34 14.65
N TYR A 356 -11.68 21.73 13.83
CA TYR A 356 -10.74 20.69 14.25
C TYR A 356 -9.88 21.10 15.45
N THR A 357 -9.31 22.30 15.44
CA THR A 357 -8.44 22.78 16.52
C THR A 357 -9.17 22.90 17.85
N ALA A 358 -10.44 23.34 17.84
CA ALA A 358 -11.24 23.45 19.05
C ALA A 358 -11.59 22.05 19.60
N LEU A 359 -12.03 21.14 18.73
CA LEU A 359 -12.39 19.77 19.10
C LEU A 359 -11.19 18.96 19.61
N ALA A 360 -10.02 19.07 18.97
CA ALA A 360 -8.80 18.41 19.42
C ALA A 360 -8.35 18.91 20.81
N ARG A 361 -8.44 20.22 21.06
CA ARG A 361 -8.12 20.80 22.38
C ARG A 361 -9.09 20.34 23.46
N GLU A 362 -10.37 20.23 23.16
CA GLU A 362 -11.35 19.71 24.11
C GLU A 362 -11.11 18.22 24.41
N LEU A 363 -10.77 17.45 23.37
CA LEU A 363 -10.38 16.06 23.51
C LEU A 363 -9.16 15.89 24.42
N ASP A 364 -8.16 16.80 24.38
CA ASP A 364 -7.01 16.75 25.31
C ASP A 364 -7.44 16.74 26.78
N GLY A 365 -8.49 17.50 27.13
CA GLY A 365 -9.01 17.56 28.50
C GLY A 365 -9.81 16.32 28.91
N ARG A 366 -10.43 15.63 27.94
CA ARG A 366 -11.28 14.44 28.16
C ARG A 366 -10.55 13.12 28.03
N ALA A 367 -9.48 13.08 27.24
CA ALA A 367 -8.74 11.87 26.90
C ALA A 367 -8.37 11.02 28.12
N PRO A 368 -7.93 11.56 29.27
CA PRO A 368 -7.62 10.74 30.44
C PRO A 368 -8.78 9.85 30.93
N ALA A 369 -10.02 10.31 30.82
CA ALA A 369 -11.23 9.54 31.18
C ALA A 369 -11.63 8.54 30.08
N LEU A 370 -11.15 8.76 28.85
CA LEU A 370 -11.38 7.86 27.72
C LEU A 370 -10.38 6.72 27.65
N LEU A 371 -9.24 6.77 28.35
CA LEU A 371 -8.23 5.73 28.23
C LEU A 371 -8.72 4.40 28.84
N PRO A 372 -8.48 3.25 28.18
CA PRO A 372 -8.84 1.97 28.74
C PRO A 372 -7.85 1.55 29.85
N ASP A 373 -8.34 0.77 30.79
CA ASP A 373 -7.52 0.20 31.87
C ASP A 373 -6.93 -1.19 31.51
N SER A 374 -7.47 -1.81 30.46
CA SER A 374 -7.00 -3.08 29.91
C SER A 374 -6.82 -2.98 28.40
N GLY A 375 -6.13 -3.94 27.81
CA GLY A 375 -5.94 -4.00 26.37
C GLY A 375 -5.84 -5.43 25.87
N CYS A 376 -5.77 -5.60 24.56
CA CYS A 376 -5.61 -6.89 23.89
C CYS A 376 -4.75 -6.72 22.63
N LEU A 377 -4.44 -7.81 21.92
CA LEU A 377 -3.95 -7.67 20.56
C LEU A 377 -5.11 -7.16 19.68
N VAL A 378 -4.81 -6.23 18.77
CA VAL A 378 -5.78 -5.58 17.88
C VAL A 378 -5.31 -5.64 16.43
N HIS A 379 -6.25 -5.72 15.48
CA HIS A 379 -5.91 -5.64 14.06
C HIS A 379 -5.37 -4.26 13.68
N GLY A 380 -5.97 -3.20 14.22
CA GLY A 380 -5.58 -1.80 14.09
C GLY A 380 -6.00 -1.10 12.79
N ASP A 381 -6.48 -1.86 11.81
CA ASP A 381 -7.07 -1.34 10.55
C ASP A 381 -8.19 -2.24 9.98
N VAL A 382 -9.25 -2.44 10.76
CA VAL A 382 -10.42 -3.23 10.35
C VAL A 382 -11.27 -2.45 9.34
N HIS A 383 -10.72 -2.24 8.16
CA HIS A 383 -11.45 -1.67 7.03
C HIS A 383 -12.21 -2.77 6.28
N LEU A 384 -13.39 -2.50 5.71
CA LEU A 384 -14.16 -3.49 4.94
C LEU A 384 -13.36 -4.09 3.76
N LYS A 385 -12.44 -3.30 3.20
CA LYS A 385 -11.48 -3.75 2.16
C LYS A 385 -10.42 -4.74 2.67
N ASN A 386 -10.19 -4.79 3.98
CA ASN A 386 -9.27 -5.71 4.65
C ASN A 386 -9.98 -6.94 5.22
N MET A 387 -11.29 -7.06 4.99
CA MET A 387 -12.11 -8.19 5.44
C MET A 387 -12.49 -9.04 4.24
N LEU A 388 -12.00 -10.28 4.19
CA LEU A 388 -12.21 -11.20 3.07
C LEU A 388 -12.77 -12.53 3.57
N ARG A 389 -12.99 -13.46 2.64
CA ARG A 389 -13.40 -14.83 2.93
C ARG A 389 -12.40 -15.82 2.33
N ARG A 390 -12.22 -16.95 2.99
CA ARG A 390 -11.60 -18.13 2.36
C ARG A 390 -12.60 -18.80 1.43
N ALA A 391 -12.13 -19.74 0.61
CA ALA A 391 -12.97 -20.49 -0.33
C ALA A 391 -14.09 -21.30 0.35
N ASP A 392 -13.92 -21.66 1.63
CA ASP A 392 -14.95 -22.32 2.45
C ASP A 392 -15.94 -21.34 3.10
N GLY A 393 -15.81 -20.04 2.83
CA GLY A 393 -16.62 -18.96 3.40
C GLY A 393 -16.15 -18.48 4.77
N SER A 394 -15.12 -19.08 5.36
CA SER A 394 -14.61 -18.67 6.68
C SER A 394 -14.02 -17.25 6.66
N PRO A 395 -14.17 -16.48 7.74
CA PRO A 395 -13.69 -15.10 7.82
C PRO A 395 -12.17 -15.03 7.90
N VAL A 396 -11.58 -14.02 7.26
CA VAL A 396 -10.16 -13.71 7.31
C VAL A 396 -9.94 -12.20 7.18
N PHE A 397 -8.93 -11.68 7.86
CA PHE A 397 -8.48 -10.30 7.79
C PHE A 397 -7.11 -10.21 7.14
N VAL A 398 -6.79 -9.09 6.51
CA VAL A 398 -5.46 -8.82 5.93
C VAL A 398 -4.98 -7.44 6.30
N ASP A 399 -3.69 -7.19 6.09
CA ASP A 399 -3.08 -5.86 6.25
C ASP A 399 -3.26 -5.27 7.67
N PRO A 400 -2.80 -5.97 8.73
CA PRO A 400 -2.87 -5.43 10.07
C PRO A 400 -2.01 -4.19 10.21
N ARG A 401 -2.45 -3.25 11.05
CA ARG A 401 -1.72 -2.03 11.35
C ARG A 401 -1.37 -1.96 12.83
N THR A 402 -0.10 -2.20 13.12
CA THR A 402 0.43 -2.16 14.49
C THR A 402 1.21 -0.88 14.80
N VAL A 403 1.49 -0.06 13.78
CA VAL A 403 2.22 1.20 13.87
C VAL A 403 1.46 2.30 13.14
N TRP A 404 1.38 3.47 13.76
CA TRP A 404 0.68 4.64 13.21
C TRP A 404 1.68 5.79 13.02
N ASP A 405 1.72 6.34 11.81
CA ASP A 405 2.54 7.51 11.44
C ASP A 405 4.04 7.35 11.71
N GLY A 406 4.56 6.12 11.60
CA GLY A 406 5.98 5.81 11.83
C GLY A 406 6.41 5.94 13.30
N ARG A 407 5.45 6.00 14.24
CA ARG A 407 5.72 6.09 15.68
C ARG A 407 5.57 4.72 16.33
N ASP A 408 6.69 4.03 16.46
CA ASP A 408 6.74 2.77 17.18
C ASP A 408 6.40 2.95 18.66
N ARG A 409 5.74 1.93 19.21
CA ARG A 409 5.43 1.83 20.64
C ARG A 409 6.00 0.51 21.19
N PRO A 410 6.38 0.45 22.48
CA PRO A 410 7.02 -0.73 23.05
C PRO A 410 6.22 -2.03 22.94
N ASP A 411 4.90 -1.95 22.79
CA ASP A 411 3.97 -3.08 22.67
C ASP A 411 3.16 -3.01 21.37
N ALA A 412 3.86 -3.01 20.23
CA ALA A 412 3.25 -3.00 18.90
C ALA A 412 2.13 -4.05 18.76
N GLY A 413 0.98 -3.62 18.23
CA GLY A 413 -0.20 -4.47 18.07
C GLY A 413 -1.03 -4.71 19.33
N PHE A 414 -0.57 -4.26 20.51
CA PHE A 414 -1.38 -4.25 21.74
C PHE A 414 -2.13 -2.91 21.87
N GLY A 415 -3.44 -2.95 21.93
CA GLY A 415 -4.31 -1.77 21.81
C GLY A 415 -5.63 -1.90 22.56
N ASP A 416 -6.46 -0.87 22.39
CA ASP A 416 -7.85 -0.86 22.83
C ASP A 416 -8.72 -1.60 21.80
N PRO A 417 -9.46 -2.66 22.16
CA PRO A 417 -10.34 -3.35 21.22
C PRO A 417 -11.38 -2.42 20.59
N ALA A 418 -11.76 -1.32 21.24
CA ALA A 418 -12.67 -0.34 20.67
C ALA A 418 -12.13 0.27 19.37
N TYR A 419 -10.79 0.32 19.23
CA TYR A 419 -10.17 0.90 18.04
C TYR A 419 -10.41 0.05 16.78
N ASP A 420 -10.46 -1.28 16.88
CA ASP A 420 -10.80 -2.14 15.74
C ASP A 420 -12.22 -1.82 15.22
N PHE A 421 -13.20 -1.75 16.11
CA PHE A 421 -14.57 -1.39 15.73
C PHE A 421 -14.70 0.06 15.26
N ALA A 422 -13.90 0.98 15.81
CA ALA A 422 -13.82 2.34 15.33
C ALA A 422 -13.26 2.43 13.91
N THR A 423 -12.28 1.57 13.57
CA THR A 423 -11.78 1.46 12.20
C THR A 423 -12.83 0.89 11.24
N LEU A 424 -13.64 -0.07 11.71
CA LEU A 424 -14.76 -0.58 10.92
C LEU A 424 -15.88 0.44 10.74
N LEU A 425 -16.16 1.24 11.78
CA LEU A 425 -17.16 2.30 11.75
C LEU A 425 -16.83 3.34 10.67
N HIS A 426 -15.59 3.83 10.62
CA HIS A 426 -15.23 4.82 9.59
C HIS A 426 -15.21 4.22 8.17
N SER A 427 -14.96 2.91 8.07
CA SER A 427 -15.03 2.19 6.79
C SER A 427 -16.47 2.08 6.28
N ALA A 428 -17.40 1.76 7.19
CA ALA A 428 -18.84 1.72 6.91
C ALA A 428 -19.41 3.12 6.59
N LEU A 429 -18.94 4.16 7.29
CA LEU A 429 -19.24 5.55 6.99
C LEU A 429 -18.06 6.45 7.42
N PRO A 430 -17.40 7.20 6.53
CA PRO A 430 -17.70 7.40 5.10
C PRO A 430 -16.77 6.69 4.12
N MET A 431 -15.66 6.09 4.56
CA MET A 431 -14.50 5.92 3.68
C MET A 431 -14.75 5.00 2.49
N SER A 432 -15.53 3.93 2.63
CA SER A 432 -15.80 3.05 1.49
C SER A 432 -16.53 3.78 0.35
N GLY A 433 -17.51 4.64 0.66
CA GLY A 433 -18.21 5.45 -0.34
C GLY A 433 -17.33 6.55 -0.93
N LEU A 434 -16.47 7.18 -0.13
CA LEU A 434 -15.53 8.19 -0.63
C LEU A 434 -14.47 7.59 -1.56
N LEU A 435 -13.93 6.41 -1.22
CA LEU A 435 -12.97 5.71 -2.07
C LEU A 435 -13.62 5.23 -3.37
N GLN A 436 -14.89 4.79 -3.34
CA GLN A 436 -15.62 4.49 -4.57
C GLN A 436 -15.76 5.73 -5.45
N ALA A 437 -16.07 6.90 -4.87
CA ALA A 437 -16.17 8.13 -5.65
C ALA A 437 -14.83 8.56 -6.28
N VAL A 438 -13.70 8.24 -5.63
CA VAL A 438 -12.36 8.40 -6.22
C VAL A 438 -12.17 7.44 -7.38
N GLU A 439 -12.46 6.16 -7.18
CA GLU A 439 -12.31 5.09 -8.19
C GLU A 439 -13.16 5.36 -9.45
N GLU A 440 -14.37 5.88 -9.28
CA GLU A 440 -15.30 6.21 -10.36
C GLU A 440 -15.08 7.62 -10.96
N GLY A 441 -14.20 8.44 -10.36
CA GLY A 441 -13.98 9.82 -10.78
C GLY A 441 -15.18 10.74 -10.54
N THR A 442 -16.05 10.42 -9.57
CA THR A 442 -17.30 11.14 -9.27
C THR A 442 -17.17 12.10 -8.09
N GLY A 443 -15.96 12.40 -7.62
CA GLY A 443 -15.71 13.31 -6.49
C GLY A 443 -16.31 14.72 -6.64
N GLU A 444 -16.53 15.21 -7.86
CA GLU A 444 -17.23 16.49 -8.11
C GLU A 444 -18.70 16.45 -7.72
N ALA A 445 -19.37 15.30 -7.83
CA ALA A 445 -20.76 15.14 -7.42
C ALA A 445 -20.93 15.17 -5.89
N LEU A 446 -19.86 14.88 -5.14
CA LEU A 446 -19.87 14.93 -3.68
C LEU A 446 -19.90 16.36 -3.14
N LEU A 447 -19.19 17.27 -3.82
CA LEU A 447 -19.13 18.69 -3.49
C LEU A 447 -19.03 19.51 -4.78
N PRO A 448 -20.17 19.92 -5.37
CA PRO A 448 -20.19 20.55 -6.70
C PRO A 448 -19.28 21.79 -6.80
N ALA A 449 -19.30 22.64 -5.78
CA ALA A 449 -18.46 23.84 -5.69
C ALA A 449 -17.57 23.76 -4.45
N LEU A 450 -16.27 24.05 -4.63
CA LEU A 450 -15.37 24.26 -3.51
C LEU A 450 -15.78 25.55 -2.77
N PRO A 451 -15.85 25.54 -1.43
CA PRO A 451 -16.12 26.76 -0.68
C PRO A 451 -14.95 27.75 -0.82
N PRO A 452 -15.19 29.05 -0.55
CA PRO A 452 -14.11 30.02 -0.43
C PRO A 452 -13.21 29.68 0.78
N ALA A 453 -11.98 30.21 0.77
CA ALA A 453 -11.08 30.09 1.91
C ALA A 453 -11.72 30.72 3.17
N PRO A 454 -11.66 30.06 4.34
CA PRO A 454 -12.29 30.55 5.57
C PRO A 454 -11.42 31.60 6.26
N GLU A 455 -11.18 32.75 5.61
CA GLU A 455 -10.28 33.79 6.16
C GLU A 455 -10.83 34.39 7.47
N HIS A 456 -12.16 34.59 7.58
CA HIS A 456 -12.81 35.20 8.76
C HIS A 456 -14.21 34.63 9.09
N GLY A 457 -14.54 33.43 8.62
CA GLY A 457 -15.88 32.86 8.75
C GLY A 457 -15.87 31.34 8.86
N PRO A 458 -17.06 30.72 9.00
CA PRO A 458 -17.16 29.27 9.01
C PRO A 458 -16.75 28.69 7.65
N LEU A 459 -16.20 27.48 7.66
CA LEU A 459 -16.03 26.67 6.46
C LEU A 459 -17.39 26.04 6.10
N ASP A 460 -18.01 26.56 5.04
CA ASP A 460 -19.32 26.08 4.58
C ASP A 460 -19.19 24.84 3.70
N LEU A 461 -19.52 23.68 4.26
CA LEU A 461 -19.59 22.40 3.59
C LEU A 461 -21.04 21.90 3.48
N SER A 462 -22.02 22.79 3.58
CA SER A 462 -23.45 22.43 3.52
C SER A 462 -23.88 21.82 2.19
N GLY A 463 -23.11 22.06 1.12
CA GLY A 463 -23.29 21.48 -0.20
C GLY A 463 -22.80 20.03 -0.36
N LEU A 464 -22.22 19.42 0.67
CA LEU A 464 -21.84 18.00 0.62
C LEU A 464 -23.08 17.12 0.43
N THR A 465 -22.99 16.13 -0.46
CA THR A 465 -24.09 15.18 -0.70
C THR A 465 -24.00 13.92 0.16
N THR A 466 -22.95 13.79 0.98
CA THR A 466 -22.73 12.68 1.90
C THR A 466 -23.61 12.78 3.16
N PRO A 467 -24.06 11.67 3.76
CA PRO A 467 -24.94 11.73 4.93
C PRO A 467 -24.17 11.99 6.23
N PHE A 468 -24.48 13.08 6.93
CA PHE A 468 -23.98 13.39 8.29
C PHE A 468 -24.96 12.97 9.38
N THR A 469 -25.55 11.79 9.19
CA THR A 469 -26.58 11.21 10.04
C THR A 469 -26.31 9.73 10.24
N VAL A 470 -26.67 9.19 11.41
CA VAL A 470 -26.66 7.76 11.66
C VAL A 470 -28.00 7.19 11.20
N ASP A 471 -27.99 6.45 10.10
CA ASP A 471 -29.19 5.76 9.63
C ASP A 471 -29.50 4.51 10.50
N PRO A 472 -30.67 3.88 10.36
CA PRO A 472 -31.03 2.73 11.18
C PRO A 472 -30.09 1.51 11.00
N ALA A 473 -29.47 1.32 9.85
CA ALA A 473 -28.55 0.21 9.61
C ALA A 473 -27.21 0.44 10.32
N LEU A 474 -26.67 1.67 10.22
CA LEU A 474 -25.47 2.08 10.94
C LEU A 474 -25.70 2.07 12.46
N ALA A 475 -26.87 2.51 12.94
CA ALA A 475 -27.22 2.44 14.35
C ALA A 475 -27.20 0.99 14.88
N ARG A 476 -27.77 0.03 14.14
CA ARG A 476 -27.72 -1.39 14.51
C ARG A 476 -26.28 -1.91 14.55
N LEU A 477 -25.44 -1.45 13.62
CA LEU A 477 -24.04 -1.83 13.56
C LEU A 477 -23.25 -1.26 14.76
N GLU A 478 -23.46 0.01 15.11
CA GLU A 478 -22.87 0.64 16.30
C GLU A 478 -23.26 -0.11 17.58
N GLU A 479 -24.55 -0.42 17.78
CA GLU A 479 -25.02 -1.18 18.94
C GLU A 479 -24.42 -2.59 18.97
N ARG A 480 -24.23 -3.24 17.81
CA ARG A 480 -23.55 -4.53 17.73
C ARG A 480 -22.08 -4.43 18.15
N PHE A 481 -21.38 -3.36 17.80
CA PHE A 481 -19.99 -3.11 18.21
C PHE A 481 -19.88 -2.90 19.72
N LEU A 482 -20.75 -2.06 20.29
CA LEU A 482 -20.83 -1.85 21.74
C LEU A 482 -21.05 -3.17 22.48
N ALA A 483 -21.98 -3.99 22.00
CA ALA A 483 -22.23 -5.32 22.57
C ALA A 483 -21.02 -6.28 22.45
N ALA A 484 -20.17 -6.11 21.42
CA ALA A 484 -18.98 -6.94 21.23
C ALA A 484 -17.83 -6.57 22.17
N LEU A 485 -17.73 -5.30 22.56
CA LEU A 485 -16.72 -4.80 23.51
C LEU A 485 -16.97 -5.23 24.96
N GLY A 486 -18.19 -5.66 25.27
CA GLY A 486 -18.57 -6.15 26.59
C GLY A 486 -19.02 -5.04 27.55
N PRO A 487 -19.50 -5.40 28.75
CA PRO A 487 -20.18 -4.49 29.66
C PRO A 487 -19.24 -3.74 30.63
N ASP A 488 -17.93 -4.00 30.57
CA ASP A 488 -16.98 -3.51 31.59
C ASP A 488 -16.89 -1.98 31.63
N ASP A 489 -17.11 -1.33 30.49
CA ASP A 489 -17.23 0.11 30.34
C ASP A 489 -18.70 0.48 30.00
N GLY A 490 -19.17 1.62 30.51
CA GLY A 490 -20.50 2.12 30.20
C GLY A 490 -20.67 2.45 28.70
N ALA A 491 -21.87 2.25 28.16
CA ALA A 491 -22.17 2.51 26.74
C ALA A 491 -21.76 3.93 26.27
N PRO A 492 -21.96 5.03 27.04
CA PRO A 492 -21.49 6.35 26.62
C PRO A 492 -19.97 6.44 26.45
N LEU A 493 -19.20 5.85 27.38
CA LEU A 493 -17.74 5.81 27.31
C LEU A 493 -17.25 5.01 26.10
N LEU A 494 -17.82 3.82 25.88
CA LEU A 494 -17.50 2.99 24.71
C LEU A 494 -17.85 3.71 23.40
N ARG A 495 -19.02 4.37 23.33
CA ARG A 495 -19.43 5.12 22.14
C ARG A 495 -18.52 6.33 21.88
N ALA A 496 -18.11 7.04 22.92
CA ALA A 496 -17.12 8.11 22.81
C ALA A 496 -15.79 7.58 22.25
N ARG A 497 -15.31 6.43 22.75
CA ARG A 497 -14.11 5.76 22.23
C ARG A 497 -14.24 5.37 20.76
N LEU A 498 -15.38 4.79 20.35
CA LEU A 498 -15.66 4.46 18.95
C LEU A 498 -15.59 5.70 18.04
N TYR A 499 -16.22 6.79 18.45
CA TYR A 499 -16.24 8.02 17.65
C TYR A 499 -14.88 8.71 17.60
N VAL A 500 -14.12 8.76 18.71
CA VAL A 500 -12.75 9.29 18.69
C VAL A 500 -11.86 8.41 17.80
N GLY A 501 -11.95 7.08 17.91
CA GLY A 501 -11.19 6.16 17.06
C GLY A 501 -11.52 6.31 15.57
N ALA A 502 -12.80 6.49 15.22
CA ALA A 502 -13.23 6.69 13.84
C ALA A 502 -12.70 8.02 13.28
N ALA A 503 -12.80 9.11 14.06
CA ALA A 503 -12.21 10.39 13.72
C ALA A 503 -10.69 10.30 13.57
N ASN A 504 -10.03 9.54 14.44
CA ASN A 504 -8.59 9.34 14.43
C ASN A 504 -8.11 8.62 13.17
N ALA A 505 -8.79 7.54 12.81
CA ALA A 505 -8.52 6.81 11.57
C ALA A 505 -8.72 7.71 10.34
N LEU A 506 -9.82 8.46 10.28
CA LEU A 506 -10.11 9.44 9.22
C LEU A 506 -9.08 10.56 9.14
N ALA A 507 -8.65 11.12 10.27
CA ALA A 507 -7.60 12.13 10.28
C ALA A 507 -6.31 11.58 9.63
N GLY A 508 -5.99 10.31 9.90
CA GLY A 508 -4.90 9.59 9.26
C GLY A 508 -4.98 9.53 7.74
N TRP A 509 -6.17 9.63 7.12
CA TRP A 509 -6.33 9.66 5.66
C TRP A 509 -5.93 11.00 5.03
N LEU A 510 -6.04 12.11 5.77
CA LEU A 510 -5.81 13.48 5.26
C LEU A 510 -4.38 13.75 4.77
N LYS A 511 -3.45 12.83 5.02
CA LYS A 511 -2.04 12.89 4.57
C LYS A 511 -1.77 12.17 3.24
N TYR A 512 -2.75 11.47 2.67
CA TYR A 512 -2.56 10.63 1.47
C TYR A 512 -3.18 11.28 0.22
N GLU A 513 -2.49 12.25 -0.37
CA GLU A 513 -2.89 12.93 -1.61
C GLU A 513 -3.38 11.96 -2.70
N ARG A 514 -2.63 10.89 -2.96
CA ARG A 514 -2.97 9.91 -4.01
C ARG A 514 -4.25 9.14 -3.73
N ALA A 515 -4.54 8.84 -2.47
CA ALA A 515 -5.74 8.10 -2.10
C ALA A 515 -6.99 8.98 -2.14
N LEU A 516 -6.85 10.26 -1.76
CA LEU A 516 -7.96 11.21 -1.76
C LEU A 516 -8.20 11.84 -3.14
N ALA A 517 -7.17 11.91 -3.98
CA ALA A 517 -7.14 12.36 -5.37
C ALA A 517 -7.56 13.82 -5.63
N THR A 518 -8.48 14.40 -4.84
CA THR A 518 -9.02 15.75 -5.06
C THR A 518 -9.26 16.51 -3.76
N PRO A 519 -9.26 17.86 -3.79
CA PRO A 519 -9.63 18.71 -2.64
C PRO A 519 -11.04 18.42 -2.10
N ARG A 520 -11.97 18.00 -2.96
CA ARG A 520 -13.37 17.72 -2.58
C ARG A 520 -13.50 16.52 -1.68
N ILE A 521 -12.82 15.43 -2.04
CA ILE A 521 -12.74 14.22 -1.23
C ILE A 521 -12.02 14.53 0.09
N TRP A 522 -10.95 15.34 0.04
CA TRP A 522 -10.26 15.78 1.24
C TRP A 522 -11.19 16.54 2.21
N LEU A 523 -11.97 17.51 1.70
CA LEU A 523 -12.94 18.25 2.52
C LEU A 523 -14.05 17.35 3.07
N ALA A 524 -14.51 16.36 2.30
CA ALA A 524 -15.48 15.39 2.79
C ALA A 524 -14.91 14.55 3.94
N VAL A 525 -13.68 14.02 3.81
CA VAL A 525 -13.01 13.30 4.91
C VAL A 525 -12.86 14.22 6.13
N TYR A 526 -12.37 15.45 5.94
CA TYR A 526 -12.22 16.43 7.02
C TYR A 526 -13.54 16.72 7.75
N ALA A 527 -14.64 16.86 7.00
CA ALA A 527 -15.97 17.05 7.55
C ALA A 527 -16.40 15.88 8.48
N TYR A 528 -16.10 14.63 8.08
CA TYR A 528 -16.39 13.48 8.94
C TYR A 528 -15.48 13.39 10.17
N VAL A 529 -14.22 13.84 10.06
CA VAL A 529 -13.33 13.92 11.23
C VAL A 529 -13.94 14.84 12.30
N VAL A 530 -14.34 16.06 11.93
CA VAL A 530 -14.93 17.00 12.89
C VAL A 530 -16.30 16.55 13.37
N TRP A 531 -17.09 15.90 12.50
CA TRP A 531 -18.39 15.36 12.87
C TRP A 531 -18.28 14.25 13.92
N TYR A 532 -17.38 13.27 13.73
CA TYR A 532 -17.16 12.21 14.72
C TYR A 532 -16.59 12.74 16.05
N LEU A 533 -15.68 13.71 16.00
CA LEU A 533 -15.19 14.37 17.22
C LEU A 533 -16.32 15.11 17.96
N ASP A 534 -17.18 15.85 17.26
CA ASP A 534 -18.33 16.54 17.87
C ASP A 534 -19.39 15.55 18.39
N ARG A 535 -19.52 14.36 17.80
CA ARG A 535 -20.35 13.28 18.36
C ARG A 535 -19.75 12.73 19.65
N ALA A 536 -18.46 12.38 19.65
CA ALA A 536 -17.77 11.95 20.87
C ALA A 536 -17.90 12.98 21.99
N ARG A 537 -17.84 14.26 21.62
CA ARG A 537 -18.01 15.39 22.54
C ARG A 537 -19.37 15.40 23.24
N LYS A 538 -20.42 14.92 22.59
CA LYS A 538 -21.80 14.94 23.13
C LYS A 538 -22.14 13.71 23.96
N GLU A 539 -21.28 12.69 23.98
CA GLU A 539 -21.46 11.55 24.89
C GLU A 539 -21.14 11.99 26.33
N ASP A 540 -22.03 11.63 27.25
CA ASP A 540 -21.94 11.91 28.69
C ASP A 540 -21.07 10.84 29.36
N VAL A 541 -19.77 11.12 29.47
CA VAL A 541 -18.72 10.20 29.93
C VAL A 541 -18.29 10.50 31.36
#